data_AF-A0A091BPW8-F1
#
_entry.id   AF-A0A091BPW8-F1
#
_cell.length_a   1.000
_cell.length_b   1.000
_cell.length_c   1.000
_cell.angle_alpha   90.00
_cell.angle_beta   90.00
_cell.angle_gamma   90.00
#
_symmetry.space_group_name_H-M   'P 1'
#
loop_
_entity.id
_entity.type
_entity.pdbx_description
1 polymer ?
#
loop_
_entity_poly.entity_id
_entity_poly.type
_entity_poly.pdbx_seq_one_letter_code
_entity_poly.pdbx_strand_id
1 'polypeptide(L)' 'MLNIEQARIEKEVALVDIADYLGIKAQTVRDKINGTYPFKFDEAVKIQQKFFPEYDLKYLFSPAASPA' A
#
# COMPACT_ATOMS: atom_id res chain seq x y z
N MET A 1 -2.77 -6.76 -8.16
CA MET A 1 -2.28 -6.75 -6.76
C MET A 1 -0.91 -6.13 -6.71
N LEU A 2 -0.68 -5.23 -5.75
CA LEU A 2 0.60 -4.53 -5.52
C LEU A 2 1.42 -5.20 -4.41
N ASN A 3 2.73 -4.98 -4.38
CA ASN A 3 3.62 -5.57 -3.36
C ASN A 3 3.35 -5.07 -1.93
N ILE A 4 2.71 -3.91 -1.76
CA ILE A 4 2.31 -3.38 -0.46
C ILE A 4 1.36 -4.31 0.30
N GLU A 5 0.59 -5.17 -0.39
CA GLU A 5 -0.22 -6.21 0.25
C GLU A 5 0.65 -7.16 1.07
N GLN A 6 1.76 -7.63 0.48
CA GLN A 6 2.70 -8.53 1.13
C GLN A 6 3.41 -7.81 2.27
N ALA A 7 3.96 -6.62 1.99
CA ALA A 7 4.70 -5.84 2.97
C ALA A 7 3.85 -5.53 4.22
N ARG A 8 2.56 -5.21 4.04
CA ARG A 8 1.68 -4.97 5.19
C ARG A 8 1.40 -6.21 6.02
N ILE A 9 1.33 -7.39 5.39
CA ILE A 9 1.11 -8.67 6.09
C ILE A 9 2.38 -9.02 6.88
N GLU A 10 3.55 -8.88 6.27
CA GLU A 10 4.85 -9.13 6.91
C GLU A 10 5.08 -8.21 8.12
N LYS A 11 4.60 -6.97 8.04
CA LYS A 11 4.71 -5.98 9.12
C LYS A 11 3.52 -5.94 10.08
N GLU A 12 2.54 -6.82 9.92
CA GLU A 12 1.31 -6.82 10.72
C GLU A 12 0.57 -5.46 10.72
N VAL A 13 0.66 -4.71 9.61
CA VAL A 13 -0.03 -3.43 9.44
C VAL A 13 -1.44 -3.70 8.93
N ALA A 14 -2.45 -3.28 9.70
CA ALA A 14 -3.83 -3.48 9.30
C ALA A 14 -4.24 -2.48 8.20
N LEU A 15 -5.12 -2.92 7.32
CA LEU A 15 -5.75 -2.06 6.30
C LEU A 15 -6.43 -0.83 6.92
N VAL A 16 -7.02 -1.04 8.10
CA VAL A 16 -7.72 0.02 8.85
C VAL A 16 -6.74 1.10 9.29
N ASP A 17 -5.52 0.76 9.74
CA ASP A 17 -4.53 1.77 10.13
C ASP A 17 -4.12 2.64 8.95
N ILE A 18 -3.89 2.03 7.78
CA ILE A 18 -3.57 2.75 6.55
C ILE A 18 -4.75 3.65 6.14
N ALA A 19 -5.98 3.15 6.27
CA ALA A 19 -7.20 3.85 5.92
C ALA A 19 -7.44 5.06 6.83
N ASP A 20 -7.33 4.89 8.15
CA ASP A 20 -7.42 5.94 9.16
C ASP A 20 -6.35 7.02 8.92
N TYR A 21 -5.11 6.61 8.64
CA TYR A 21 -4.03 7.55 8.37
C TYR A 21 -4.25 8.39 7.09
N LEU A 22 -4.83 7.78 6.06
CA LEU A 22 -5.17 8.47 4.81
C LEU A 22 -6.53 9.21 4.87
N GLY A 23 -7.35 8.97 5.90
CA GLY A 23 -8.70 9.50 6.01
C GLY A 23 -9.67 8.93 4.96
N ILE A 24 -9.44 7.70 4.49
CA ILE A 24 -10.29 7.00 3.51
C ILE A 24 -10.83 5.70 4.10
N LYS A 25 -11.73 5.02 3.37
CA LYS A 25 -12.27 3.73 3.80
C LYS A 25 -11.26 2.61 3.55
N ALA A 26 -11.18 1.63 4.45
CA ALA A 26 -10.34 0.44 4.28
C ALA A 26 -10.64 -0.35 3.00
N GLN A 27 -11.91 -0.33 2.55
CA GLN A 27 -12.28 -0.87 1.25
C GLN A 27 -11.59 -0.13 0.10
N THR A 28 -11.56 1.20 0.12
CA THR A 28 -10.89 2.01 -0.91
C THR A 28 -9.39 1.73 -0.95
N VAL A 29 -8.74 1.54 0.20
CA VAL A 29 -7.33 1.11 0.26
C VAL A 29 -7.17 -0.25 -0.42
N ARG A 30 -8.04 -1.22 -0.07
CA ARG A 30 -8.02 -2.57 -0.66
C ARG A 30 -8.23 -2.56 -2.17
N ASP A 31 -9.19 -1.78 -2.67
CA ASP A 31 -9.44 -1.61 -4.10
C ASP A 31 -8.21 -1.02 -4.81
N LYS A 32 -7.53 -0.06 -4.17
CA LYS A 32 -6.28 0.49 -4.72
C LYS A 32 -5.15 -0.55 -4.77
N ILE A 33 -4.97 -1.33 -3.70
CA ILE A 33 -3.95 -2.39 -3.65
C ILE A 33 -4.25 -3.51 -4.66
N ASN A 34 -5.51 -3.82 -4.88
CA ASN A 34 -5.92 -4.80 -5.89
C ASN A 34 -5.64 -4.31 -7.33
N GLY A 35 -5.57 -3.00 -7.54
CA GLY A 35 -5.37 -2.37 -8.84
C GLY A 35 -6.67 -1.86 -9.47
N THR A 36 -7.78 -1.82 -8.73
CA THR A 36 -9.04 -1.20 -9.17
C THR A 36 -8.86 0.32 -9.34
N TYR A 37 -8.09 0.94 -8.44
CA TYR A 37 -7.79 2.38 -8.47
C TYR A 37 -6.30 2.63 -8.24
N PRO A 38 -5.69 3.64 -8.89
CA PRO A 38 -4.33 4.03 -8.59
C PRO A 38 -4.22 4.73 -7.21
N PHE A 39 -3.08 4.53 -6.54
CA PHE A 39 -2.67 5.39 -5.43
C PHE A 39 -2.18 6.73 -5.97
N LYS A 40 -2.57 7.82 -5.31
CA LYS A 40 -1.96 9.13 -5.56
C LYS A 40 -0.54 9.13 -5.00
N PHE A 41 0.35 9.89 -5.63
CA PHE A 41 1.74 9.99 -5.17
C PHE A 41 1.84 10.45 -3.70
N ASP A 42 1.03 11.42 -3.29
CA ASP A 42 0.99 11.92 -1.90
C ASP A 42 0.56 10.82 -0.91
N GLU A 43 -0.46 10.02 -1.26
CA GLU A 43 -0.90 8.87 -0.45
C GLU A 43 0.22 7.83 -0.35
N ALA A 44 0.88 7.54 -1.47
CA ALA A 44 1.95 6.56 -1.54
C ALA A 44 3.16 6.95 -0.67
N VAL A 45 3.59 8.21 -0.74
CA VAL A 45 4.68 8.74 0.09
C VAL A 45 4.31 8.69 1.57
N LYS A 46 3.09 9.09 1.92
CA LYS A 46 2.59 9.04 3.30
C LYS A 46 2.63 7.63 3.86
N ILE A 47 2.11 6.65 3.12
CA ILE A 47 2.09 5.26 3.56
C ILE A 47 3.51 4.71 3.70
N GLN A 48 4.37 4.99 2.71
CA GLN A 48 5.77 4.56 2.73
C GLN A 48 6.48 5.13 3.96
N GLN A 49 6.45 6.43 4.20
CA GLN A 49 7.15 7.04 5.33
C GLN A 49 6.62 6.59 6.69
N LYS A 50 5.31 6.32 6.80
CA LYS A 50 4.66 5.97 8.08
C LYS A 50 4.77 4.49 8.43
N PHE A 51 4.55 3.61 7.46
CA PHE A 51 4.42 2.15 7.69
C PHE A 51 5.59 1.36 7.10
N PHE A 52 6.14 1.81 5.96
CA PHE A 52 7.16 1.08 5.20
C PHE A 52 8.39 1.94 4.86
N PRO A 53 9.02 2.64 5.85
CA PRO A 53 10.11 3.56 5.55
C PRO A 53 11.36 2.85 5.00
N GLU A 54 11.48 1.55 5.24
CA GLU A 54 12.55 0.68 4.75
C GLU A 54 12.33 0.16 3.33
N TYR A 55 11.11 0.25 2.79
CA TYR A 55 10.81 -0.20 1.44
C TYR A 55 10.79 0.98 0.46
N ASP A 56 11.18 0.70 -0.78
CA ASP A 56 11.11 1.69 -1.85
C ASP A 56 9.65 1.90 -2.30
N LEU A 57 9.27 3.15 -2.53
CA LEU A 57 7.93 3.49 -3.02
C LEU A 57 7.65 2.80 -4.36
N LYS A 58 8.64 2.74 -5.26
CA LYS A 58 8.49 2.01 -6.53
C LYS A 58 8.23 0.54 -6.28
N TYR A 59 8.88 -0.07 -5.28
CA TYR A 59 8.67 -1.47 -4.95
C TYR A 59 7.25 -1.71 -4.41
N LEU A 60 6.85 -0.98 -3.36
CA LEU A 60 5.54 -1.13 -2.69
C LEU A 60 4.36 -1.01 -3.66
N PHE A 61 4.44 -0.02 -4.57
CA PHE A 61 3.38 0.29 -5.51
C PHE A 61 3.63 -0.27 -6.92
N SER A 62 4.62 -1.16 -7.07
CA SER A 62 4.74 -1.97 -8.28
C SER A 62 3.69 -3.09 -8.27
N PRO A 63 3.16 -3.46 -9.44
CA PRO A 63 2.39 -4.69 -9.55
C PRO A 63 3.26 -5.85 -9.04
N ALA A 64 2.64 -6.76 -8.30
CA ALA A 64 3.22 -8.05 -7.94
C ALA A 64 3.37 -8.87 -9.24
N ALA A 65 4.32 -8.48 -10.08
CA ALA A 65 4.79 -9.28 -11.17
C ALA A 65 5.50 -10.46 -10.51
N SER A 66 4.96 -11.66 -10.72
CA SER A 66 5.68 -12.90 -10.47
C SER A 66 7.11 -12.72 -10.97
N PRO A 67 8.14 -13.02 -10.16
CA PRO A 67 9.49 -13.12 -10.69
C PRO A 67 9.42 -14.16 -11.82
N ALA A 68 9.65 -13.68 -13.05
CA ALA A 68 9.83 -14.53 -14.23
C ALA A 68 11.30 -14.92 -14.34
#